data_AF-A0A3A5Y9N1-F1
#
_entry.id   AF-A0A3A5Y9N1-F1
#
_cell.length_a   1.000
_cell.length_b   1.000
_cell.length_c   1.000
_cell.angle_alpha   90.00
_cell.angle_beta   90.00
_cell.angle_gamma   90.00
#
_symmetry.space_group_name_H-M   'P 1'
#
loop_
_entity.id
_entity.type
_entity.pdbx_description
1 polymer ?
#
loop_
_entity_poly.entity_id
_entity_poly.type
_entity_poly.pdbx_seq_one_letter_code
_entity_poly.pdbx_strand_id
1 'polypeptide(L)'
;MIRHTHFSISGNTIECIVYLECLKKVGNNVFDVYIDFRQIKDLNHFVQSNPNNQIFNKIGPTYIELLSLKTNKRLLTGCYYKLNIDLLNRFDFVENTESLFIKRSYNLNNMQYPGVDTEEILQKHTVLDPQELFRNKINGQFTIEELHNYNLKLCVRDVGQANWNELIDNNIVKYVYDIGAELHSKIDDVKKLFYERVDDYKRDKPILVLSHWDIDHIQCMLYVDIQTIRDCFSKCICIDMMKTITSLKIYNNILKALGKDNVYCIRPADRTNGITMHLWNRIGNIAFYKGEKSRNINYAGLCMFVSGKIKSANFTGDIKLIQAKYVYDQEKEFNSNTIDGHILVAPHHGGDYGKKARSYSQPTTDVVISVGAGNSYGHPEKYMLSYLQELCSNNINRTDKNGDVVKSI
;
A
#
# COMPACT_ATOMS: atom_id res chain seq x y z
N MET A 1 -19.87 -45.83 41.77
CA MET A 1 -18.61 -45.72 41.02
C MET A 1 -18.93 -45.06 39.67
N ILE A 2 -19.02 -43.72 39.65
CA ILE A 2 -19.37 -42.95 38.46
C ILE A 2 -18.10 -42.21 38.06
N ARG A 3 -17.55 -42.55 36.88
CA ARG A 3 -16.35 -41.92 36.33
C ARG A 3 -16.71 -40.52 35.85
N HIS A 4 -16.20 -39.49 36.52
CA HIS A 4 -16.16 -38.14 35.99
C HIS A 4 -15.13 -38.09 34.85
N THR A 5 -15.62 -38.08 33.62
CA THR A 5 -14.84 -37.70 32.45
C THR A 5 -14.50 -36.22 32.57
N HIS A 6 -13.25 -35.92 32.91
CA HIS A 6 -12.68 -34.59 32.70
C HIS A 6 -12.59 -34.35 31.19
N PHE A 7 -13.54 -33.59 30.65
CA PHE A 7 -13.32 -32.89 29.39
C PHE A 7 -12.28 -31.80 29.66
N SER A 8 -11.02 -32.04 29.27
CA SER A 8 -10.07 -30.95 29.13
C SER A 8 -10.56 -30.06 27.99
N ILE A 9 -11.11 -28.90 28.32
CA ILE A 9 -11.23 -27.80 27.38
C ILE A 9 -9.78 -27.46 27.01
N SER A 10 -9.35 -27.82 25.80
CA SER A 10 -8.11 -27.33 25.23
C SER A 10 -8.19 -25.80 25.28
N GLY A 11 -7.44 -25.18 26.18
CA GLY A 11 -7.33 -23.74 26.23
C GLY A 11 -6.88 -23.27 24.86
N ASN A 12 -7.71 -22.49 24.18
CA ASN A 12 -7.30 -21.78 22.98
C ASN A 12 -6.17 -20.84 23.40
N THR A 13 -4.92 -21.27 23.21
CA THR A 13 -3.75 -20.41 23.31
C THR A 13 -3.94 -19.31 22.28
N ILE A 14 -4.17 -18.08 22.77
CA ILE A 14 -4.36 -16.91 21.92
C ILE A 14 -3.05 -16.71 21.16
N GLU A 15 -3.07 -16.92 19.84
CA GLU A 15 -1.92 -16.62 18.98
C GLU A 15 -1.84 -15.10 18.77
N CYS A 16 -0.64 -14.52 18.89
CA CYS A 16 -0.39 -13.15 18.44
C CYS A 16 -0.04 -13.16 16.97
N ILE A 17 -0.94 -12.66 16.12
CA ILE A 17 -0.76 -12.66 14.69
C ILE A 17 -0.24 -11.30 14.20
N VAL A 18 0.85 -11.35 13.44
CA VAL A 18 1.49 -10.20 12.81
C VAL A 18 1.54 -10.36 11.30
N TYR A 19 1.48 -9.24 10.60
CA TYR A 19 1.64 -9.14 9.15
C TYR A 19 3.10 -8.80 8.82
N LEU A 20 3.71 -9.52 7.89
CA LEU A 20 5.05 -9.21 7.39
C LEU A 20 4.94 -8.25 6.20
N GLU A 21 5.26 -6.98 6.46
CA GLU A 21 5.22 -5.89 5.48
C GLU A 21 6.47 -5.92 4.59
N CYS A 22 7.64 -5.88 5.23
CA CYS A 22 8.92 -5.75 4.55
C CYS A 22 9.88 -6.87 4.95
N LEU A 23 10.68 -7.33 3.97
CA LEU A 23 11.69 -8.36 4.13
C LEU A 23 12.94 -7.97 3.33
N LYS A 24 13.99 -7.53 4.02
CA LYS A 24 15.26 -7.13 3.41
C LYS A 24 16.34 -8.14 3.77
N LYS A 25 16.95 -8.78 2.77
CA LYS A 25 18.05 -9.72 2.99
C LYS A 25 19.34 -8.96 3.31
N VAL A 26 19.94 -9.24 4.46
CA VAL A 26 21.20 -8.62 4.91
C VAL A 26 22.35 -9.64 5.06
N GLY A 27 22.03 -10.92 5.01
CA GLY A 27 23.01 -12.00 5.04
C GLY A 27 22.44 -13.32 4.52
N ASN A 28 23.22 -14.40 4.63
CA ASN A 28 22.71 -15.73 4.30
C ASN A 28 21.69 -16.16 5.35
N ASN A 29 20.41 -16.28 4.97
CA ASN A 29 19.31 -16.57 5.89
C ASN A 29 19.17 -15.56 7.06
N VAL A 30 19.62 -14.32 6.83
CA VAL A 30 19.51 -13.21 7.79
C VAL A 30 18.79 -12.05 7.12
N PHE A 31 17.79 -11.50 7.80
CA PHE A 31 16.89 -10.49 7.26
C PHE A 31 16.61 -9.38 8.27
N ASP A 32 16.44 -8.16 7.77
CA ASP A 32 15.72 -7.11 8.50
C ASP A 32 14.26 -7.14 8.06
N VAL A 33 13.33 -7.12 9.02
CA VAL A 33 11.89 -7.24 8.73
C VAL A 33 11.04 -6.23 9.47
N TYR A 34 9.97 -5.79 8.83
CA TYR A 34 8.93 -4.94 9.41
C TYR A 34 7.65 -5.72 9.57
N ILE A 35 7.12 -5.71 10.78
CA ILE A 35 5.86 -6.37 11.12
C ILE A 35 4.91 -5.41 11.81
N ASP A 36 3.61 -5.58 11.57
CA ASP A 36 2.55 -4.92 12.34
C ASP A 36 1.51 -5.93 12.78
N PHE A 37 0.70 -5.56 13.76
CA PHE A 37 -0.31 -6.45 14.31
C PHE A 37 -1.51 -6.56 13.37
N ARG A 38 -2.07 -7.77 13.26
CA ARG A 38 -3.24 -8.01 12.43
C ARG A 38 -4.49 -7.35 13.00
N GLN A 39 -4.73 -7.50 14.30
CA GLN A 39 -5.90 -6.95 15.00
C GLN A 39 -5.53 -6.38 16.37
N ILE A 40 -6.48 -5.64 16.96
CA ILE A 40 -6.34 -5.07 18.31
C ILE A 40 -6.13 -6.19 19.36
N LYS A 41 -6.71 -7.38 19.17
CA LYS A 41 -6.51 -8.52 20.08
C LYS A 41 -5.05 -9.00 20.08
N ASP A 42 -4.40 -9.01 18.93
CA ASP A 42 -2.99 -9.40 18.77
C ASP A 42 -2.07 -8.36 19.45
N LEU A 43 -2.33 -7.07 19.20
CA LEU A 43 -1.63 -5.98 19.86
C LEU A 43 -1.77 -6.05 21.39
N ASN A 44 -2.99 -6.25 21.89
CA ASN A 44 -3.24 -6.34 23.33
C ASN A 44 -2.54 -7.54 23.96
N HIS A 45 -2.51 -8.68 23.27
CA HIS A 45 -1.80 -9.86 23.72
C HIS A 45 -0.28 -9.58 23.83
N PHE A 46 0.31 -8.90 22.84
CA PHE A 46 1.70 -8.47 22.91
C PHE A 46 1.96 -7.49 24.07
N VAL A 47 1.11 -6.48 24.26
CA VAL A 47 1.22 -5.49 25.34
C VAL A 47 1.16 -6.14 26.72
N GLN A 48 0.32 -7.17 26.88
CA GLN A 48 0.13 -7.89 28.15
C GLN A 48 1.23 -8.92 28.44
N SER A 49 2.00 -9.32 27.42
CA SER A 49 3.00 -10.39 27.54
C SER A 49 4.22 -10.06 28.41
N ASN A 50 4.53 -8.77 28.58
CA ASN A 50 5.71 -8.34 29.34
C ASN A 50 5.49 -6.92 29.90
N PRO A 51 5.90 -6.62 31.14
CA PRO A 51 5.85 -5.26 31.69
C PRO A 51 6.47 -4.19 30.78
N ASN A 52 7.55 -4.51 30.07
CA ASN A 52 8.22 -3.59 29.13
C ASN A 52 7.37 -3.27 27.89
N ASN A 53 6.29 -4.01 27.62
CA ASN A 53 5.39 -3.79 26.48
C ASN A 53 4.16 -2.95 26.85
N GLN A 54 3.92 -2.66 28.13
CA GLN A 54 2.71 -1.97 28.61
C GLN A 54 2.52 -0.56 28.03
N ILE A 55 3.58 0.10 27.58
CA ILE A 55 3.52 1.44 26.97
C ILE A 55 3.37 1.42 25.45
N PHE A 56 3.48 0.24 24.82
CA PHE A 56 3.56 0.11 23.36
C PHE A 56 2.30 0.61 22.65
N ASN A 57 1.11 0.41 23.25
CA ASN A 57 -0.16 0.79 22.63
C ASN A 57 -0.68 2.18 23.03
N LYS A 58 0.03 2.94 23.89
CA LYS A 58 -0.52 4.17 24.47
C LYS A 58 -0.72 5.28 23.43
N ILE A 59 0.31 5.60 22.65
CA ILE A 59 0.27 6.62 21.59
C ILE A 59 1.32 6.29 20.52
N GLY A 60 0.94 6.43 19.25
CA GLY A 60 1.86 6.42 18.11
C GLY A 60 1.87 5.12 17.28
N PRO A 61 2.99 4.85 16.59
CA PRO A 61 3.12 3.72 15.68
C PRO A 61 2.97 2.36 16.35
N THR A 62 2.70 1.32 15.57
CA THR A 62 2.62 -0.06 16.06
C THR A 62 3.51 -1.05 15.33
N TYR A 63 4.28 -0.62 14.31
CA TYR A 63 5.21 -1.53 13.68
C TYR A 63 6.39 -1.85 14.59
N ILE A 64 6.88 -3.07 14.45
CA ILE A 64 8.13 -3.54 15.02
C ILE A 64 9.09 -3.82 13.88
N GLU A 65 10.31 -3.31 14.03
CA GLU A 65 11.46 -3.69 13.23
C GLU A 65 12.23 -4.80 13.97
N LEU A 66 12.52 -5.89 13.26
CA LEU A 66 13.41 -6.95 13.74
C LEU A 66 14.68 -6.91 12.90
N LEU A 67 15.78 -6.51 13.53
CA LEU A 67 17.09 -6.40 12.89
C LEU A 67 17.83 -7.72 13.00
N SER A 68 18.40 -8.18 11.89
CA SER A 68 19.19 -9.42 11.81
C SER A 68 18.45 -10.69 12.25
N LEU A 69 17.17 -10.80 11.87
CA LEU A 69 16.37 -12.00 12.05
C LEU A 69 16.99 -13.18 11.30
N LYS A 70 17.41 -14.21 12.05
CA LYS A 70 17.89 -15.48 11.50
C LYS A 70 16.71 -16.44 11.33
N THR A 71 16.52 -16.94 10.13
CA THR A 71 15.45 -17.91 9.85
C THR A 71 15.85 -18.86 8.73
N ASN A 72 15.53 -20.15 8.87
CA ASN A 72 15.71 -21.14 7.81
C ASN A 72 14.46 -21.30 6.94
N LYS A 73 13.38 -20.56 7.25
CA LYS A 73 12.15 -20.58 6.49
C LYS A 73 12.21 -19.60 5.33
N ARG A 74 11.46 -19.95 4.29
CA ARG A 74 11.04 -18.98 3.28
C ARG A 74 9.94 -18.09 3.85
N LEU A 75 10.31 -16.89 4.31
CA LEU A 75 9.36 -15.82 4.60
C LEU A 75 8.85 -15.19 3.29
N LEU A 76 7.62 -14.70 3.33
CA LEU A 76 6.93 -14.06 2.21
C LEU A 76 6.30 -12.77 2.71
N THR A 77 6.65 -11.64 2.11
CA THR A 77 5.95 -10.38 2.34
C THR A 77 4.48 -10.51 1.97
N GLY A 78 3.63 -9.73 2.63
CA GLY A 78 2.19 -9.81 2.44
C GLY A 78 1.49 -10.98 3.14
N CYS A 79 2.21 -11.74 3.97
CA CYS A 79 1.68 -12.89 4.70
C CYS A 79 1.62 -12.64 6.21
N TYR A 80 0.74 -13.40 6.87
CA TYR A 80 0.65 -13.40 8.33
C TYR A 80 1.54 -14.48 8.93
N TYR A 81 2.01 -14.21 10.15
CA TYR A 81 2.83 -15.10 10.96
C TYR A 81 2.35 -15.03 12.40
N LYS A 82 2.53 -16.14 13.14
CA LYS A 82 2.42 -16.12 14.59
C LYS A 82 3.73 -15.56 15.15
N LEU A 83 3.63 -14.53 15.99
CA LEU A 83 4.78 -13.97 16.68
C LEU A 83 5.12 -14.81 17.92
N ASN A 84 6.35 -15.29 18.01
CA ASN A 84 6.88 -15.94 19.21
C ASN A 84 7.28 -14.89 20.25
N ILE A 85 6.28 -14.42 20.99
CA ILE A 85 6.46 -13.32 21.95
C ILE A 85 7.41 -13.70 23.08
N ASP A 86 7.36 -14.95 23.57
CA ASP A 86 8.23 -15.42 24.64
C ASP A 86 9.71 -15.42 24.25
N LEU A 87 10.01 -15.65 22.97
CA LEU A 87 11.36 -15.54 22.44
C LEU A 87 11.73 -14.08 22.18
N LEU A 88 10.85 -13.30 21.56
CA LEU A 88 11.11 -11.88 21.26
C LEU A 88 11.38 -11.07 22.53
N ASN A 89 10.65 -11.34 23.62
CA ASN A 89 10.81 -10.66 24.91
C ASN A 89 12.16 -10.93 25.61
N ARG A 90 13.01 -11.81 25.05
CA ARG A 90 14.39 -12.05 25.54
C ARG A 90 15.41 -11.12 24.92
N PHE A 91 15.02 -10.35 23.91
CA PHE A 91 15.89 -9.43 23.19
C PHE A 91 15.63 -7.99 23.64
N ASP A 92 16.71 -7.22 23.73
CA ASP A 92 16.64 -5.79 23.94
C ASP A 92 16.06 -5.09 22.71
N PHE A 93 15.36 -3.98 22.97
CA PHE A 93 14.81 -3.12 21.94
C PHE A 93 15.18 -1.67 22.19
N VAL A 94 15.14 -0.89 21.10
CA VAL A 94 15.23 0.57 21.14
C VAL A 94 13.90 1.15 20.69
N GLU A 95 13.39 2.15 21.41
CA GLU A 95 12.24 2.93 20.96
C GLU A 95 12.67 3.84 19.80
N ASN A 96 11.94 3.76 18.70
CA ASN A 96 12.20 4.60 17.54
C ASN A 96 11.42 5.91 17.69
N THR A 97 12.14 7.03 17.62
CA THR A 97 11.58 8.38 17.72
C THR A 97 11.65 9.15 16.41
N GLU A 98 12.30 8.60 15.39
CA GLU A 98 12.49 9.23 14.08
C GLU A 98 11.54 8.69 13.01
N SER A 99 11.07 7.44 13.13
CA SER A 99 10.15 6.81 12.19
C SER A 99 8.69 7.10 12.53
N LEU A 100 7.88 7.37 11.50
CA LEU A 100 6.45 7.62 11.67
C LEU A 100 5.64 6.35 11.93
N PHE A 101 6.12 5.19 11.48
CA PHE A 101 5.40 3.92 11.59
C PHE A 101 6.10 2.85 12.42
N ILE A 102 7.44 2.89 12.57
CA ILE A 102 8.19 1.96 13.43
C ILE A 102 8.18 2.50 14.85
N LYS A 103 7.72 1.67 15.79
CA LYS A 103 7.73 2.00 17.22
C LYS A 103 8.99 1.49 17.91
N ARG A 104 9.40 0.25 17.62
CA ARG A 104 10.54 -0.40 18.25
C ARG A 104 11.37 -1.15 17.23
N SER A 105 12.67 -1.18 17.49
CA SER A 105 13.63 -2.00 16.77
C SER A 105 14.26 -2.99 17.75
N TYR A 106 14.11 -4.28 17.47
CA TYR A 106 14.72 -5.38 18.24
C TYR A 106 16.01 -5.81 17.57
N ASN A 107 17.10 -5.90 18.33
CA ASN A 107 18.38 -6.39 17.82
C ASN A 107 18.51 -7.91 18.05
N LEU A 108 18.48 -8.69 16.97
CA LEU A 108 18.51 -10.16 17.02
C LEU A 108 19.88 -10.75 16.71
N ASN A 109 20.97 -9.97 16.75
CA ASN A 109 22.32 -10.44 16.43
C ASN A 109 22.73 -11.71 17.19
N ASN A 110 22.34 -11.81 18.46
CA ASN A 110 22.66 -12.93 19.35
C ASN A 110 21.67 -14.11 19.25
N MET A 111 20.65 -14.01 18.40
CA MET A 111 19.72 -15.11 18.15
C MET A 111 20.46 -16.32 17.57
N GLN A 112 20.09 -17.53 17.99
CA GLN A 112 20.60 -18.76 17.38
C GLN A 112 19.81 -19.08 16.11
N TYR A 113 20.42 -19.82 15.18
CA TYR A 113 19.67 -20.32 14.03
C TYR A 113 18.61 -21.32 14.51
N PRO A 114 17.33 -21.11 14.17
CA PRO A 114 16.28 -22.02 14.59
C PRO A 114 16.40 -23.36 13.85
N GLY A 115 16.34 -24.45 14.61
CA GLY A 115 16.26 -25.82 14.09
C GLY A 115 14.82 -26.31 13.90
N VAL A 116 13.87 -25.76 14.66
CA VAL A 116 12.44 -26.12 14.61
C VAL A 116 11.52 -24.89 14.66
N ASP A 117 10.25 -25.05 14.29
CA ASP A 117 9.28 -23.94 14.20
C ASP A 117 9.11 -23.19 15.52
N THR A 118 9.17 -23.87 16.67
CA THR A 118 9.02 -23.27 18.00
C THR A 118 10.18 -22.35 18.40
N GLU A 119 11.32 -22.43 17.71
CA GLU A 119 12.51 -21.59 17.92
C GLU A 119 12.51 -20.36 17.00
N GLU A 120 11.55 -20.25 16.07
CA GLU A 120 11.45 -19.14 15.15
C GLU A 120 10.72 -17.96 15.82
N ILE A 121 11.13 -16.73 15.49
CA ILE A 121 10.39 -15.52 15.88
C ILE A 121 9.07 -15.45 15.10
N LEU A 122 9.10 -15.76 13.80
CA LEU A 122 7.94 -15.77 12.92
C LEU A 122 7.54 -17.23 12.61
N GLN A 123 6.50 -17.68 13.29
CA GLN A 123 6.01 -19.06 13.28
C GLN A 123 4.86 -19.25 12.30
N LYS A 124 4.59 -20.51 11.95
CA LYS A 124 3.32 -20.85 11.30
C LYS A 124 2.18 -20.60 12.28
N HIS A 125 1.05 -20.17 11.75
CA HIS A 125 -0.16 -19.88 12.52
C HIS A 125 -1.31 -20.80 12.08
N THR A 126 -2.33 -20.90 12.92
CA THR A 126 -3.59 -21.59 12.57
C THR A 126 -4.35 -20.85 11.46
N VAL A 127 -5.24 -21.52 10.72
CA VAL A 127 -5.97 -20.89 9.62
C VAL A 127 -6.77 -19.69 10.15
N LEU A 128 -6.49 -18.51 9.60
CA LEU A 128 -7.19 -17.27 9.97
C LEU A 128 -8.54 -17.21 9.28
N ASP A 129 -9.55 -16.70 9.98
CA ASP A 129 -10.83 -16.35 9.37
C ASP A 129 -10.63 -15.19 8.38
N PRO A 130 -10.90 -15.39 7.08
CA PRO A 130 -10.80 -14.34 6.09
C PRO A 130 -11.83 -13.21 6.32
N GLN A 131 -12.98 -13.49 6.94
CA GLN A 131 -14.04 -12.49 7.17
C GLN A 131 -13.59 -11.40 8.15
N GLU A 132 -12.69 -11.73 9.07
CA GLU A 132 -12.09 -10.78 10.02
C GLU A 132 -11.27 -9.66 9.36
N LEU A 133 -10.95 -9.78 8.07
CA LEU A 133 -10.17 -8.80 7.30
C LEU A 133 -11.04 -7.94 6.35
N PHE A 134 -12.29 -8.31 6.13
CA PHE A 134 -13.20 -7.57 5.24
C PHE A 134 -14.19 -6.74 6.07
N ARG A 135 -14.39 -5.49 5.69
CA ARG A 135 -15.36 -4.60 6.36
C ARG A 135 -16.77 -4.73 5.81
N ASN A 136 -16.93 -5.42 4.68
CA ASN A 136 -18.23 -5.89 4.18
C ASN A 136 -19.30 -4.78 4.08
N LYS A 137 -18.90 -3.53 3.81
CA LYS A 137 -19.84 -2.44 3.64
C LYS A 137 -20.38 -2.42 2.23
N ILE A 138 -21.70 -2.33 2.12
CA ILE A 138 -22.36 -1.90 0.90
C ILE A 138 -22.20 -0.38 0.88
N ASN A 139 -21.34 0.11 0.00
CA ASN A 139 -21.22 1.56 -0.20
C ASN A 139 -22.44 2.04 -1.00
N GLY A 140 -22.83 3.29 -0.77
CA GLY A 140 -23.76 3.98 -1.67
C GLY A 140 -23.19 4.11 -3.08
N GLN A 141 -24.02 4.57 -4.02
CA GLN A 141 -23.56 4.88 -5.37
C GLN A 141 -22.49 5.99 -5.31
N PHE A 142 -21.34 5.75 -5.92
CA PHE A 142 -20.33 6.79 -6.08
C PHE A 142 -20.75 7.73 -7.19
N THR A 143 -21.03 8.98 -6.82
CA THR A 143 -21.40 10.06 -7.73
C THR A 143 -20.52 11.27 -7.45
N ILE A 144 -20.05 11.88 -8.54
CA ILE A 144 -19.28 13.11 -8.57
C ILE A 144 -19.65 13.86 -9.86
N GLU A 145 -19.33 15.15 -9.92
CA GLU A 145 -19.41 15.90 -11.18
C GLU A 145 -18.37 15.35 -12.16
N GLU A 146 -18.79 15.15 -13.42
CA GLU A 146 -17.88 14.75 -14.48
C GLU A 146 -16.83 15.84 -14.71
N LEU A 147 -15.61 15.45 -15.07
CA LEU A 147 -14.62 16.43 -15.51
C LEU A 147 -14.98 16.89 -16.92
N HIS A 148 -15.54 18.09 -17.01
CA HIS A 148 -15.99 18.67 -18.29
C HIS A 148 -14.88 19.37 -19.07
N ASN A 149 -13.69 19.53 -18.49
CA ASN A 149 -12.58 20.24 -19.10
C ASN A 149 -11.42 19.30 -19.44
N TYR A 150 -10.84 19.51 -20.61
CA TYR A 150 -9.84 18.63 -21.18
C TYR A 150 -8.39 19.11 -20.99
N ASN A 151 -8.15 20.19 -20.25
CA ASN A 151 -6.81 20.65 -19.89
C ASN A 151 -6.31 19.90 -18.63
N LEU A 152 -6.38 18.58 -18.66
CA LEU A 152 -6.01 17.74 -17.54
C LEU A 152 -4.49 17.61 -17.46
N LYS A 153 -3.97 17.56 -16.24
CA LYS A 153 -2.57 17.29 -15.96
C LYS A 153 -2.44 16.17 -14.93
N LEU A 154 -1.56 15.23 -15.23
CA LEU A 154 -0.99 14.32 -14.24
C LEU A 154 0.20 15.01 -13.59
N CYS A 155 0.27 14.99 -12.26
CA CYS A 155 1.49 15.27 -11.51
C CYS A 155 1.90 14.01 -10.73
N VAL A 156 3.10 13.50 -10.99
CA VAL A 156 3.74 12.47 -10.15
C VAL A 156 4.71 13.20 -9.23
N ARG A 157 4.44 13.18 -7.93
CA ARG A 157 5.20 13.92 -6.93
C ARG A 157 6.50 13.21 -6.60
N ASP A 158 7.56 13.97 -6.36
CA ASP A 158 8.81 13.44 -5.82
C ASP A 158 8.68 13.21 -4.31
N VAL A 159 8.31 11.98 -3.95
CA VAL A 159 8.09 11.54 -2.57
C VAL A 159 9.08 10.47 -2.13
N GLY A 160 10.18 10.34 -2.89
CA GLY A 160 11.13 9.24 -2.75
C GLY A 160 10.57 7.92 -3.29
N GLN A 161 10.94 6.81 -2.65
CA GLN A 161 10.45 5.47 -3.01
C GLN A 161 9.05 5.20 -2.43
N ALA A 162 8.06 5.91 -2.97
CA ALA A 162 6.66 5.84 -2.56
C ALA A 162 5.73 6.31 -3.68
N ASN A 163 4.41 6.26 -3.47
CA ASN A 163 3.43 6.66 -4.46
C ASN A 163 2.60 7.87 -4.00
N TRP A 164 2.58 8.91 -4.82
CA TRP A 164 1.69 10.06 -4.66
C TRP A 164 1.55 10.75 -6.02
N ASN A 165 0.35 10.65 -6.60
CA ASN A 165 0.05 11.30 -7.88
C ASN A 165 -1.19 12.18 -7.75
N GLU A 166 -1.28 13.20 -8.59
CA GLU A 166 -2.40 14.13 -8.61
C GLU A 166 -2.98 14.23 -10.03
N LEU A 167 -4.31 14.29 -10.10
CA LEU A 167 -5.02 14.71 -11.30
C LEU A 167 -5.48 16.15 -11.11
N ILE A 168 -5.02 17.04 -11.98
CA ILE A 168 -5.23 18.48 -11.90
C ILE A 168 -6.07 18.93 -13.09
N ASP A 169 -7.09 19.73 -12.83
CA ASP A 169 -7.94 20.39 -13.84
C ASP A 169 -7.94 21.90 -13.59
N ASN A 170 -7.45 22.70 -14.54
CA ASN A 170 -7.30 24.16 -14.41
C ASN A 170 -6.64 24.61 -13.09
N ASN A 171 -5.56 23.93 -12.69
CA ASN A 171 -4.83 24.16 -11.44
C ASN A 171 -5.60 23.80 -10.15
N ILE A 172 -6.76 23.16 -10.25
CA ILE A 172 -7.50 22.59 -9.12
C ILE A 172 -7.15 21.10 -9.03
N VAL A 173 -6.64 20.66 -7.89
CA VAL A 173 -6.40 19.23 -7.64
C VAL A 173 -7.74 18.53 -7.47
N LYS A 174 -8.09 17.65 -8.40
CA LYS A 174 -9.36 16.89 -8.38
C LYS A 174 -9.22 15.56 -7.67
N TYR A 175 -8.08 14.89 -7.86
CA TYR A 175 -7.78 13.60 -7.24
C TYR A 175 -6.37 13.58 -6.71
N VAL A 176 -6.21 12.93 -5.56
CA VAL A 176 -4.92 12.51 -5.01
C VAL A 176 -4.95 10.99 -4.99
N TYR A 177 -4.10 10.38 -5.81
CA TYR A 177 -3.95 8.94 -5.94
C TYR A 177 -2.71 8.51 -5.17
N ASP A 178 -2.94 7.78 -4.08
CA ASP A 178 -2.01 7.51 -2.98
C ASP A 178 -1.44 8.79 -2.34
N ILE A 179 -0.88 8.65 -1.14
CA ILE A 179 -0.30 9.76 -0.39
C ILE A 179 0.86 9.26 0.48
N GLY A 180 1.75 8.56 -0.20
CA GLY A 180 2.92 7.90 0.34
C GLY A 180 4.08 8.83 0.67
N ALA A 181 5.05 8.29 1.38
CA ALA A 181 6.38 8.85 1.56
C ALA A 181 7.37 7.69 1.67
N GLU A 182 8.66 7.95 1.43
CA GLU A 182 9.68 6.89 1.55
C GLU A 182 9.71 6.29 2.96
N LEU A 183 9.83 4.96 3.02
CA LEU A 183 9.75 4.14 4.24
C LEU A 183 10.77 4.50 5.31
N HIS A 184 11.93 5.04 4.93
CA HIS A 184 12.97 5.41 5.88
C HIS A 184 13.00 6.92 6.17
N SER A 185 12.03 7.68 5.65
CA SER A 185 11.91 9.11 5.90
C SER A 185 11.68 9.40 7.38
N LYS A 186 12.30 10.47 7.88
CA LYS A 186 12.05 10.94 9.24
C LYS A 186 10.64 11.54 9.33
N ILE A 187 10.07 11.49 10.52
CA ILE A 187 8.75 12.04 10.84
C ILE A 187 8.59 13.48 10.29
N ASP A 188 9.58 14.34 10.48
CA ASP A 188 9.49 15.74 10.05
C ASP A 188 9.52 15.91 8.53
N ASP A 189 10.23 15.04 7.81
CA ASP A 189 10.26 15.05 6.34
C ASP A 189 8.91 14.63 5.77
N VAL A 190 8.30 13.57 6.32
CA VAL A 190 6.96 13.12 5.93
C VAL A 190 5.91 14.20 6.19
N LYS A 191 6.00 14.88 7.36
CA LYS A 191 5.12 16.01 7.67
C LYS A 191 5.28 17.14 6.68
N LYS A 192 6.53 17.56 6.45
CA LYS A 192 6.83 18.65 5.54
C LYS A 192 6.24 18.38 4.15
N LEU A 193 6.45 17.17 3.63
CA LEU A 193 5.90 16.73 2.35
C LEU A 193 4.36 16.90 2.28
N PHE A 194 3.65 16.51 3.34
CA PHE A 194 2.19 16.71 3.40
C PHE A 194 1.78 18.17 3.51
N TYR A 195 2.41 18.93 4.42
CA TYR A 195 2.02 20.31 4.69
C TYR A 195 2.32 21.27 3.54
N GLU A 196 3.27 20.95 2.65
CA GLU A 196 3.48 21.68 1.40
C GLU A 196 2.26 21.67 0.46
N ARG A 197 1.34 20.70 0.62
CA ARG A 197 0.12 20.57 -0.19
C ARG A 197 -1.17 20.91 0.55
N VAL A 198 -1.11 21.08 1.88
CA VAL A 198 -2.31 21.23 2.72
C VAL A 198 -3.20 22.39 2.29
N ASP A 199 -2.64 23.56 1.99
CA ASP A 199 -3.45 24.72 1.63
C ASP A 199 -4.16 24.54 0.29
N ASP A 200 -3.48 23.90 -0.67
CA ASP A 200 -4.10 23.52 -1.95
C ASP A 200 -5.22 22.51 -1.74
N TYR A 201 -5.03 21.50 -0.90
CA TYR A 201 -6.05 20.49 -0.65
C TYR A 201 -7.23 21.05 0.14
N LYS A 202 -6.99 21.98 1.07
CA LYS A 202 -8.07 22.68 1.78
C LYS A 202 -8.95 23.48 0.84
N ARG A 203 -8.34 24.14 -0.15
CA ARG A 203 -9.03 24.90 -1.19
C ARG A 203 -9.77 23.98 -2.17
N ASP A 204 -9.08 22.96 -2.67
CA ASP A 204 -9.53 22.18 -3.83
C ASP A 204 -10.40 20.98 -3.45
N LYS A 205 -10.29 20.50 -2.20
CA LYS A 205 -11.03 19.36 -1.65
C LYS A 205 -10.98 18.10 -2.54
N PRO A 206 -9.79 17.64 -2.98
CA PRO A 206 -9.68 16.49 -3.87
C PRO A 206 -10.32 15.21 -3.29
N ILE A 207 -10.58 14.28 -4.19
CA ILE A 207 -10.94 12.91 -3.84
C ILE A 207 -9.65 12.13 -3.60
N LEU A 208 -9.52 11.55 -2.41
CA LEU A 208 -8.41 10.66 -2.08
C LEU A 208 -8.69 9.26 -2.64
N VAL A 209 -7.75 8.69 -3.38
CA VAL A 209 -7.83 7.33 -3.94
C VAL A 209 -6.65 6.54 -3.39
N LEU A 210 -6.89 5.56 -2.53
CA LEU A 210 -5.85 4.69 -1.99
C LEU A 210 -5.84 3.37 -2.76
N SER A 211 -4.78 3.15 -3.53
CA SER A 211 -4.63 1.99 -4.41
C SER A 211 -4.60 0.69 -3.60
N HIS A 212 -3.86 0.69 -2.48
CA HIS A 212 -3.80 -0.37 -1.49
C HIS A 212 -3.27 0.18 -0.15
N TRP A 213 -2.95 -0.70 0.79
CA TRP A 213 -2.67 -0.34 2.19
C TRP A 213 -1.21 -0.55 2.62
N ASP A 214 -0.31 -0.79 1.67
CA ASP A 214 1.13 -0.85 1.98
C ASP A 214 1.59 0.55 2.40
N ILE A 215 2.51 0.59 3.35
CA ILE A 215 2.73 1.82 4.12
C ILE A 215 3.31 2.95 3.26
N ASP A 216 4.12 2.65 2.24
CA ASP A 216 4.65 3.60 1.24
C ASP A 216 3.60 4.19 0.29
N HIS A 217 2.33 3.78 0.39
CA HIS A 217 1.19 4.38 -0.32
C HIS A 217 0.30 5.25 0.59
N ILE A 218 0.41 5.08 1.91
CA ILE A 218 -0.49 5.71 2.89
C ILE A 218 0.25 6.46 4.01
N GLN A 219 1.58 6.49 4.00
CA GLN A 219 2.44 6.91 5.12
C GLN A 219 2.06 8.28 5.67
N CYS A 220 1.75 9.27 4.83
CA CYS A 220 1.40 10.60 5.30
C CYS A 220 0.15 10.58 6.20
N MET A 221 -0.83 9.72 5.90
CA MET A 221 -2.09 9.61 6.65
C MET A 221 -1.91 9.14 8.10
N LEU A 222 -0.75 8.58 8.47
CA LEU A 222 -0.45 8.21 9.85
C LEU A 222 -0.41 9.41 10.79
N TYR A 223 0.01 10.57 10.28
CA TYR A 223 0.16 11.78 11.08
C TYR A 223 -1.03 12.73 10.97
N VAL A 224 -1.76 12.70 9.86
CA VAL A 224 -2.85 13.65 9.60
C VAL A 224 -4.01 13.39 10.55
N ASP A 225 -4.37 14.41 11.34
CA ASP A 225 -5.51 14.33 12.26
C ASP A 225 -6.86 14.36 11.51
N ILE A 226 -7.93 13.94 12.21
CA ILE A 226 -9.29 13.84 11.65
C ILE A 226 -9.80 15.18 11.09
N GLN A 227 -9.48 16.31 11.73
CA GLN A 227 -9.93 17.63 11.28
C GLN A 227 -9.21 18.02 9.99
N THR A 228 -7.90 17.80 9.92
CA THR A 228 -7.12 18.06 8.71
C THR A 228 -7.58 17.16 7.55
N ILE A 229 -7.92 15.89 7.79
CA ILE A 229 -8.51 15.02 6.74
C ILE A 229 -9.84 15.61 6.22
N ARG A 230 -10.73 16.04 7.13
CA ARG A 230 -12.01 16.67 6.79
C ARG A 230 -11.82 17.98 6.02
N ASP A 231 -10.77 18.71 6.35
CA ASP A 231 -10.46 19.98 5.73
C ASP A 231 -9.80 19.80 4.36
N CYS A 232 -9.04 18.73 4.11
CA CYS A 232 -8.33 18.52 2.85
C CYS A 232 -9.10 17.70 1.80
N PHE A 233 -9.99 16.79 2.19
CA PHE A 233 -10.58 15.84 1.25
C PHE A 233 -12.11 15.87 1.26
N SER A 234 -12.71 15.67 0.09
CA SER A 234 -14.18 15.58 -0.04
C SER A 234 -14.69 14.15 0.08
N LYS A 235 -13.97 13.19 -0.52
CA LYS A 235 -14.30 11.76 -0.56
C LYS A 235 -13.03 10.91 -0.51
N CYS A 236 -13.19 9.64 -0.16
CA CYS A 236 -12.13 8.65 -0.22
C CYS A 236 -12.60 7.38 -0.94
N ILE A 237 -11.77 6.85 -1.83
CA ILE A 237 -11.96 5.56 -2.51
C ILE A 237 -10.78 4.67 -2.10
N CYS A 238 -11.05 3.45 -1.63
CA CYS A 238 -9.99 2.53 -1.21
C CYS A 238 -10.42 1.08 -1.38
N ILE A 239 -9.47 0.15 -1.46
CA ILE A 239 -9.76 -1.29 -1.48
C ILE A 239 -10.06 -1.85 -0.08
N ASP A 240 -11.00 -2.78 0.07
CA ASP A 240 -11.33 -3.45 1.35
C ASP A 240 -10.34 -4.58 1.66
N MET A 241 -9.07 -4.20 1.91
CA MET A 241 -7.98 -5.13 2.22
C MET A 241 -6.99 -4.58 3.26
N MET A 242 -7.47 -3.95 4.33
CA MET A 242 -6.62 -3.53 5.45
C MET A 242 -6.05 -4.78 6.15
N LYS A 243 -4.73 -4.97 6.07
CA LYS A 243 -4.04 -6.15 6.64
C LYS A 243 -3.57 -5.95 8.07
N THR A 244 -3.52 -4.71 8.53
CA THR A 244 -2.86 -4.32 9.76
C THR A 244 -3.74 -3.41 10.61
N ILE A 245 -3.45 -3.32 11.90
CA ILE A 245 -4.10 -2.33 12.77
C ILE A 245 -3.78 -0.90 12.34
N THR A 246 -2.61 -0.66 11.74
CA THR A 246 -2.22 0.66 11.24
C THR A 246 -3.12 1.10 10.09
N SER A 247 -3.24 0.28 9.04
CA SER A 247 -4.14 0.55 7.91
C SER A 247 -5.60 0.69 8.38
N LEU A 248 -6.02 -0.12 9.35
CA LEU A 248 -7.35 -0.01 9.96
C LEU A 248 -7.57 1.32 10.71
N LYS A 249 -6.57 1.80 11.47
CA LYS A 249 -6.65 3.09 12.17
C LYS A 249 -6.78 4.24 11.16
N ILE A 250 -5.97 4.23 10.10
CA ILE A 250 -6.07 5.23 9.01
C ILE A 250 -7.48 5.21 8.41
N TYR A 251 -7.97 4.05 7.99
CA TYR A 251 -9.32 3.91 7.44
C TYR A 251 -10.39 4.47 8.38
N ASN A 252 -10.32 4.13 9.68
CA ASN A 252 -11.28 4.62 10.67
C ASN A 252 -11.21 6.14 10.87
N ASN A 253 -10.03 6.75 10.79
CA ASN A 253 -9.88 8.20 10.87
C ASN A 253 -10.48 8.88 9.64
N ILE A 254 -10.24 8.35 8.44
CA ILE A 254 -10.86 8.82 7.19
C ILE A 254 -12.38 8.70 7.28
N LEU A 255 -12.90 7.56 7.73
CA LEU A 255 -14.33 7.33 7.90
C LEU A 255 -14.97 8.30 8.90
N LYS A 256 -14.30 8.60 10.01
CA LYS A 256 -14.76 9.60 11.00
C LYS A 256 -14.69 11.02 10.46
N ALA A 257 -13.70 11.34 9.63
CA ALA A 257 -13.50 12.67 9.06
C ALA A 257 -14.56 12.99 8.00
N LEU A 258 -14.75 12.08 7.04
CA LEU A 258 -15.56 12.30 5.83
C LEU A 258 -16.99 11.76 5.93
N GLY A 259 -17.23 10.82 6.84
CA GLY A 259 -18.53 10.15 6.99
C GLY A 259 -18.73 8.97 6.02
N LYS A 260 -19.65 8.07 6.39
CA LYS A 260 -19.92 6.81 5.65
C LYS A 260 -20.33 7.01 4.19
N ASP A 261 -20.98 8.14 3.88
CA ASP A 261 -21.51 8.42 2.54
C ASP A 261 -20.44 8.99 1.59
N ASN A 262 -19.25 9.29 2.11
CA ASN A 262 -18.11 9.82 1.35
C ASN A 262 -16.89 8.89 1.33
N VAL A 263 -16.98 7.70 1.94
CA VAL A 263 -15.90 6.72 1.96
C VAL A 263 -16.34 5.42 1.29
N TYR A 264 -15.74 5.13 0.14
CA TYR A 264 -16.05 4.00 -0.72
C TYR A 264 -14.98 2.92 -0.55
N CYS A 265 -15.24 1.95 0.32
CA CYS A 265 -14.37 0.80 0.56
C CYS A 265 -14.76 -0.38 -0.33
N ILE A 266 -14.00 -0.63 -1.40
CA ILE A 266 -14.37 -1.50 -2.50
C ILE A 266 -13.81 -2.91 -2.26
N ARG A 267 -14.66 -3.94 -2.27
CA ARG A 267 -14.16 -5.32 -2.25
C ARG A 267 -13.40 -5.64 -3.54
N PRO A 268 -12.23 -6.32 -3.45
CA PRO A 268 -11.56 -6.90 -4.61
C PRO A 268 -12.52 -7.72 -5.46
N ALA A 269 -12.24 -7.80 -6.76
CA ALA A 269 -13.01 -8.65 -7.64
C ALA A 269 -12.83 -10.14 -7.30
N ASP A 270 -13.84 -10.94 -7.63
CA ASP A 270 -13.73 -12.40 -7.53
C ASP A 270 -12.70 -12.92 -8.53
N ARG A 271 -12.03 -14.02 -8.16
CA ARG A 271 -11.02 -14.62 -9.03
C ARG A 271 -11.70 -15.34 -10.19
N THR A 272 -11.30 -15.02 -11.41
CA THR A 272 -11.79 -15.70 -12.61
C THR A 272 -10.85 -16.85 -13.00
N ASN A 273 -9.68 -16.55 -13.56
CA ASN A 273 -8.54 -17.46 -13.74
C ASN A 273 -7.33 -16.63 -14.22
N GLY A 274 -6.51 -16.16 -13.29
CA GLY A 274 -5.39 -15.25 -13.59
C GLY A 274 -5.20 -14.21 -12.49
N ILE A 275 -4.59 -13.09 -12.88
CA ILE A 275 -4.57 -11.83 -12.14
C ILE A 275 -4.97 -10.75 -13.16
N THR A 276 -6.19 -10.23 -13.06
CA THR A 276 -6.74 -9.20 -13.96
C THR A 276 -7.35 -8.04 -13.17
N MET A 277 -7.94 -7.09 -13.88
CA MET A 277 -8.64 -5.93 -13.34
C MET A 277 -10.10 -5.95 -13.79
N HIS A 278 -11.00 -5.40 -12.97
CA HIS A 278 -12.43 -5.30 -13.27
C HIS A 278 -12.88 -3.86 -13.11
N LEU A 279 -13.65 -3.34 -14.07
CA LEU A 279 -14.23 -2.00 -13.96
C LEU A 279 -15.14 -1.97 -12.73
N TRP A 280 -14.86 -1.06 -11.79
CA TRP A 280 -15.73 -0.82 -10.64
C TRP A 280 -16.74 0.29 -10.95
N ASN A 281 -16.27 1.41 -11.47
CA ASN A 281 -17.11 2.55 -11.82
C ASN A 281 -16.44 3.42 -12.90
N ARG A 282 -17.25 4.11 -13.71
CA ARG A 282 -16.81 5.10 -14.69
C ARG A 282 -17.65 6.35 -14.54
N ILE A 283 -17.00 7.50 -14.52
CA ILE A 283 -17.64 8.82 -14.45
C ILE A 283 -16.97 9.72 -15.49
N GLY A 284 -17.72 10.10 -16.53
CA GLY A 284 -17.19 10.82 -17.68
C GLY A 284 -15.96 10.11 -18.27
N ASN A 285 -14.83 10.80 -18.21
CA ASN A 285 -13.56 10.37 -18.75
C ASN A 285 -12.63 9.67 -17.74
N ILE A 286 -13.12 9.32 -16.55
CA ILE A 286 -12.36 8.62 -15.51
C ILE A 286 -12.99 7.24 -15.27
N ALA A 287 -12.15 6.21 -15.26
CA ALA A 287 -12.55 4.87 -14.91
C ALA A 287 -11.71 4.32 -13.75
N PHE A 288 -12.39 3.71 -12.78
CA PHE A 288 -11.76 3.05 -11.65
C PHE A 288 -11.88 1.54 -11.82
N TYR A 289 -10.75 0.87 -11.82
CA TYR A 289 -10.65 -0.57 -11.88
C TYR A 289 -10.17 -1.13 -10.54
N LYS A 290 -10.59 -2.35 -10.23
CA LYS A 290 -10.16 -3.09 -9.04
C LYS A 290 -9.56 -4.43 -9.41
N GLY A 291 -8.48 -4.80 -8.73
CA GLY A 291 -7.83 -6.10 -8.90
C GLY A 291 -8.62 -7.26 -8.31
N GLU A 292 -8.31 -8.46 -8.77
CA GLU A 292 -8.86 -9.68 -8.20
C GLU A 292 -8.26 -10.02 -6.82
N LYS A 293 -9.04 -10.67 -5.97
CA LYS A 293 -8.60 -11.14 -4.65
C LYS A 293 -7.31 -11.96 -4.74
N SER A 294 -6.26 -11.49 -4.07
CA SER A 294 -4.92 -12.09 -4.09
C SER A 294 -4.29 -12.12 -2.69
N ARG A 295 -3.29 -12.99 -2.51
CA ARG A 295 -2.46 -13.00 -1.29
C ARG A 295 -1.49 -11.81 -1.28
N ASN A 296 -0.92 -11.49 -2.44
CA ASN A 296 -0.19 -10.25 -2.64
C ASN A 296 -1.22 -9.13 -2.86
N ILE A 297 -1.19 -8.11 -1.98
CA ILE A 297 -2.17 -7.03 -1.93
C ILE A 297 -2.07 -6.09 -3.13
N ASN A 298 -0.87 -5.91 -3.67
CA ASN A 298 -0.57 -5.08 -4.83
C ASN A 298 -1.43 -5.54 -6.04
N TYR A 299 -1.63 -6.85 -6.21
CA TYR A 299 -2.45 -7.41 -7.29
C TYR A 299 -3.96 -7.17 -7.13
N ALA A 300 -4.40 -6.88 -5.91
CA ALA A 300 -5.81 -6.60 -5.60
C ALA A 300 -6.10 -5.09 -5.53
N GLY A 301 -5.10 -4.24 -5.76
CA GLY A 301 -5.22 -2.79 -5.66
C GLY A 301 -6.13 -2.17 -6.71
N LEU A 302 -6.32 -0.86 -6.61
CA LEU A 302 -7.06 -0.07 -7.59
C LEU A 302 -6.16 0.39 -8.73
N CYS A 303 -6.74 0.64 -9.90
CA CYS A 303 -6.13 1.42 -10.98
C CYS A 303 -7.11 2.51 -11.38
N MET A 304 -6.62 3.75 -11.55
CA MET A 304 -7.42 4.84 -12.11
C MET A 304 -6.93 5.14 -13.52
N PHE A 305 -7.84 5.04 -14.49
CA PHE A 305 -7.61 5.43 -15.87
C PHE A 305 -8.25 6.79 -16.12
N VAL A 306 -7.54 7.68 -16.81
CA VAL A 306 -8.03 9.00 -17.20
C VAL A 306 -7.87 9.18 -18.70
N SER A 307 -8.96 9.51 -19.40
CA SER A 307 -8.95 9.87 -20.81
C SER A 307 -8.95 11.39 -20.96
N GLY A 308 -7.86 11.98 -21.41
CA GLY A 308 -7.80 13.41 -21.75
C GLY A 308 -8.16 13.66 -23.21
N LYS A 309 -7.84 14.88 -23.67
CA LYS A 309 -8.03 15.26 -25.09
C LYS A 309 -6.83 14.90 -25.96
N ILE A 310 -5.63 14.79 -25.38
CA ILE A 310 -4.39 14.59 -26.13
C ILE A 310 -3.87 13.17 -25.90
N LYS A 311 -3.93 12.70 -24.66
CA LYS A 311 -3.42 11.44 -24.15
C LYS A 311 -4.41 10.82 -23.18
N SER A 312 -4.10 9.61 -22.75
CA SER A 312 -4.69 8.96 -21.58
C SER A 312 -3.61 8.70 -20.54
N ALA A 313 -3.99 8.42 -19.30
CA ALA A 313 -3.06 8.09 -18.24
C ALA A 313 -3.55 6.93 -17.36
N ASN A 314 -2.63 6.04 -17.01
CA ASN A 314 -2.81 5.00 -15.99
C ASN A 314 -2.14 5.42 -14.69
N PHE A 315 -2.92 5.48 -13.61
CA PHE A 315 -2.45 5.61 -12.22
C PHE A 315 -2.53 4.23 -11.59
N THR A 316 -1.37 3.59 -11.40
CA THR A 316 -1.31 2.13 -11.27
C THR A 316 -1.14 1.63 -9.84
N GLY A 317 -0.65 2.47 -8.92
CA GLY A 317 -0.07 1.97 -7.67
C GLY A 317 0.91 0.85 -7.97
N ASP A 318 0.69 -0.31 -7.36
CA ASP A 318 1.57 -1.48 -7.47
C ASP A 318 0.95 -2.68 -8.19
N ILE A 319 -0.13 -2.47 -8.94
CA ILE A 319 -0.66 -3.55 -9.78
C ILE A 319 0.41 -4.05 -10.75
N LYS A 320 0.25 -5.25 -11.30
CA LYS A 320 1.20 -5.71 -12.33
C LYS A 320 1.09 -4.89 -13.61
N LEU A 321 2.18 -4.83 -14.36
CA LEU A 321 2.18 -4.23 -15.68
C LEU A 321 1.14 -4.86 -16.63
N ILE A 322 0.92 -6.17 -16.56
CA ILE A 322 -0.15 -6.85 -17.31
C ILE A 322 -1.56 -6.41 -16.90
N GLN A 323 -1.77 -6.05 -15.63
CA GLN A 323 -3.04 -5.50 -15.15
C GLN A 323 -3.26 -4.09 -15.69
N ALA A 324 -2.22 -3.25 -15.68
CA ALA A 324 -2.26 -1.92 -16.28
C ALA A 324 -2.55 -2.00 -17.80
N LYS A 325 -1.94 -2.96 -18.52
CA LYS A 325 -2.24 -3.23 -19.93
C LYS A 325 -3.72 -3.60 -20.11
N TYR A 326 -4.23 -4.52 -19.30
CA TYR A 326 -5.61 -4.95 -19.41
C TYR A 326 -6.58 -3.77 -19.27
N VAL A 327 -6.34 -2.87 -18.32
CA VAL A 327 -7.12 -1.63 -18.17
C VAL A 327 -7.06 -0.79 -19.44
N TYR A 328 -5.87 -0.56 -19.98
CA TYR A 328 -5.70 0.20 -21.23
C TYR A 328 -6.46 -0.44 -22.40
N ASP A 329 -6.37 -1.76 -22.57
CA ASP A 329 -7.04 -2.46 -23.67
C ASP A 329 -8.57 -2.34 -23.57
N GLN A 330 -9.12 -2.48 -22.37
CA GLN A 330 -10.57 -2.34 -22.14
C GLN A 330 -11.06 -0.92 -22.40
N GLU A 331 -10.30 0.10 -22.01
CA GLU A 331 -10.66 1.50 -22.27
C GLU A 331 -10.52 1.86 -23.75
N LYS A 332 -9.53 1.30 -24.45
CA LYS A 332 -9.39 1.44 -25.90
C LYS A 332 -10.53 0.78 -26.67
N GLU A 333 -11.00 -0.39 -26.23
CA GLU A 333 -12.17 -1.05 -26.81
C GLU A 333 -13.46 -0.24 -26.56
N PHE A 334 -13.58 0.36 -25.38
CA PHE A 334 -14.73 1.18 -25.02
C PHE A 334 -14.77 2.52 -25.78
N ASN A 335 -13.63 3.16 -25.99
CA ASN A 335 -13.53 4.45 -26.68
C ASN A 335 -12.79 4.28 -28.02
N SER A 336 -13.56 4.08 -29.09
CA SER A 336 -13.03 3.84 -30.44
C SER A 336 -12.32 5.05 -31.08
N ASN A 337 -12.41 6.23 -30.47
CA ASN A 337 -11.61 7.38 -30.86
C ASN A 337 -10.16 7.14 -30.44
N THR A 338 -9.25 7.14 -31.42
CA THR A 338 -7.82 6.98 -31.19
C THR A 338 -7.30 8.12 -30.32
N ILE A 339 -7.02 7.81 -29.06
CA ILE A 339 -6.17 8.65 -28.22
C ILE A 339 -4.74 8.47 -28.73
N ASP A 340 -4.11 9.57 -29.19
CA ASP A 340 -2.82 9.55 -29.89
C ASP A 340 -1.61 9.21 -28.99
N GLY A 341 -1.83 9.10 -27.67
CA GLY A 341 -0.79 8.70 -26.74
C GLY A 341 -1.29 8.25 -25.38
N HIS A 342 -0.43 7.55 -24.66
CA HIS A 342 -0.73 7.05 -23.32
C HIS A 342 0.45 7.28 -22.38
N ILE A 343 0.16 7.78 -21.18
CA ILE A 343 1.11 7.97 -20.10
C ILE A 343 0.92 6.81 -19.11
N LEU A 344 1.98 6.03 -18.90
CA LEU A 344 2.00 5.01 -17.87
C LEU A 344 2.75 5.56 -16.65
N VAL A 345 2.05 5.77 -15.53
CA VAL A 345 2.73 5.79 -14.23
C VAL A 345 3.22 4.37 -13.99
N ALA A 346 4.53 4.18 -13.85
CA ALA A 346 5.12 2.85 -13.79
C ALA A 346 4.66 2.14 -12.51
N PRO A 347 4.09 0.92 -12.62
CA PRO A 347 3.67 0.20 -11.44
C PRO A 347 4.85 -0.19 -10.55
N HIS A 348 4.64 -0.22 -9.23
CA HIS A 348 5.61 -0.69 -8.25
C HIS A 348 6.99 -0.05 -8.41
N HIS A 349 7.00 1.26 -8.66
CA HIS A 349 8.22 2.06 -8.84
C HIS A 349 9.15 1.55 -9.96
N GLY A 350 8.60 0.81 -10.94
CA GLY A 350 9.37 0.15 -12.00
C GLY A 350 10.07 -1.13 -11.57
N GLY A 351 9.58 -1.81 -10.53
CA GLY A 351 10.00 -3.16 -10.16
C GLY A 351 9.50 -4.23 -11.16
N ASP A 352 10.25 -5.34 -11.30
CA ASP A 352 9.84 -6.45 -12.17
C ASP A 352 9.11 -7.56 -11.39
N TYR A 353 8.01 -8.05 -11.97
CA TYR A 353 7.36 -9.29 -11.53
C TYR A 353 7.78 -10.50 -12.38
N GLY A 354 8.85 -10.35 -13.16
CA GLY A 354 9.44 -11.33 -14.07
C GLY A 354 8.98 -11.18 -15.53
N LYS A 355 9.79 -11.69 -16.47
CA LYS A 355 9.58 -11.58 -17.93
C LYS A 355 8.16 -11.92 -18.43
N LYS A 356 7.48 -12.90 -17.81
CA LYS A 356 6.11 -13.32 -18.20
C LYS A 356 5.03 -12.26 -17.91
N ALA A 357 5.33 -11.26 -17.08
CA ALA A 357 4.43 -10.17 -16.74
C ALA A 357 4.61 -8.93 -17.65
N ARG A 358 5.55 -8.98 -18.61
CA ARG A 358 5.89 -7.88 -19.54
C ARG A 358 5.14 -8.04 -20.85
N SER A 359 3.85 -7.79 -20.81
CA SER A 359 3.08 -7.53 -22.03
C SER A 359 2.37 -6.21 -21.78
N TYR A 360 2.93 -5.14 -22.34
CA TYR A 360 2.28 -3.84 -22.49
C TYR A 360 2.31 -3.49 -23.97
N SER A 361 1.20 -2.99 -24.52
CA SER A 361 1.12 -2.61 -25.94
C SER A 361 1.27 -1.11 -26.13
N GLN A 362 1.83 -0.73 -27.28
CA GLN A 362 1.82 0.64 -27.78
C GLN A 362 0.38 1.20 -27.86
N PRO A 363 0.16 2.52 -27.68
CA PRO A 363 1.06 3.66 -27.88
C PRO A 363 1.50 4.32 -26.57
N THR A 364 2.26 3.63 -25.72
CA THR A 364 2.80 4.29 -24.52
C THR A 364 3.79 5.34 -24.98
N THR A 365 3.45 6.62 -24.85
CA THR A 365 4.31 7.72 -25.32
C THR A 365 5.19 8.24 -24.20
N ASP A 366 4.79 8.06 -22.94
CA ASP A 366 5.52 8.50 -21.77
C ASP A 366 5.43 7.44 -20.68
N VAL A 367 6.55 7.20 -20.00
CA VAL A 367 6.56 6.48 -18.71
C VAL A 367 7.05 7.44 -17.64
N VAL A 368 6.32 7.52 -16.53
CA VAL A 368 6.73 8.29 -15.35
C VAL A 368 6.93 7.33 -14.19
N ILE A 369 8.11 7.36 -13.56
CA ILE A 369 8.47 6.48 -12.44
C ILE A 369 8.62 7.32 -11.18
N SER A 370 7.80 7.06 -10.17
CA SER A 370 8.02 7.54 -8.80
C SER A 370 9.08 6.67 -8.14
N VAL A 371 10.25 7.23 -7.89
CA VAL A 371 11.44 6.56 -7.34
C VAL A 371 12.30 7.59 -6.60
N GLY A 372 12.93 7.18 -5.50
CA GLY A 372 13.89 8.01 -4.75
C GLY A 372 15.35 7.81 -5.18
N ALA A 373 16.16 8.85 -5.01
CA ALA A 373 17.61 8.77 -5.22
C ALA A 373 18.25 7.80 -4.20
N GLY A 374 19.16 6.93 -4.66
CA GLY A 374 19.84 5.98 -3.76
C GLY A 374 18.95 4.85 -3.22
N ASN A 375 17.80 4.60 -3.87
CA ASN A 375 16.84 3.57 -3.50
C ASN A 375 17.49 2.20 -3.19
N SER A 376 17.30 1.71 -1.96
CA SER A 376 17.83 0.41 -1.51
C SER A 376 16.98 -0.79 -1.91
N TYR A 377 15.75 -0.59 -2.43
CA TYR A 377 14.88 -1.64 -2.96
C TYR A 377 15.37 -2.19 -4.30
N GLY A 378 16.31 -1.51 -4.96
CA GLY A 378 16.81 -1.91 -6.28
C GLY A 378 15.85 -1.60 -7.42
N HIS A 379 14.92 -0.65 -7.21
CA HIS A 379 14.00 -0.16 -8.23
C HIS A 379 14.46 1.21 -8.81
N PRO A 380 14.11 1.53 -10.06
CA PRO A 380 13.54 0.61 -11.05
C PRO A 380 14.53 -0.51 -11.39
N GLU A 381 14.02 -1.74 -11.52
CA GLU A 381 14.89 -2.88 -11.79
C GLU A 381 15.50 -2.75 -13.19
N LYS A 382 16.80 -3.03 -13.34
CA LYS A 382 17.55 -2.83 -14.61
C LYS A 382 16.79 -3.33 -15.84
N TYR A 383 16.30 -4.56 -15.81
CA TYR A 383 15.63 -5.14 -16.97
C TYR A 383 14.20 -4.59 -17.18
N MET A 384 13.51 -4.18 -16.12
CA MET A 384 12.21 -3.52 -16.25
C MET A 384 12.39 -2.12 -16.80
N LEU A 385 13.41 -1.38 -16.34
CA LEU A 385 13.74 -0.06 -16.85
C LEU A 385 14.02 -0.10 -18.35
N SER A 386 14.82 -1.05 -18.83
CA SER A 386 15.05 -1.22 -20.28
C SER A 386 13.76 -1.50 -21.05
N TYR A 387 12.87 -2.35 -20.51
CA TYR A 387 11.59 -2.62 -21.13
C TYR A 387 10.68 -1.38 -21.17
N LEU A 388 10.59 -0.63 -20.07
CA LEU A 388 9.82 0.61 -20.00
C LEU A 388 10.38 1.68 -20.97
N GLN A 389 11.70 1.75 -21.14
CA GLN A 389 12.33 2.64 -22.12
C GLN A 389 11.96 2.26 -23.56
N GLU A 390 11.97 0.98 -23.90
CA GLU A 390 11.53 0.49 -25.22
C GLU A 390 10.05 0.80 -25.47
N LEU A 391 9.19 0.64 -24.46
CA LEU A 391 7.76 0.94 -24.57
C LEU A 391 7.49 2.40 -24.94
N CYS A 392 8.27 3.36 -24.46
CA CYS A 392 8.05 4.79 -24.68
C CYS A 392 9.06 5.45 -25.61
N SER A 393 9.79 4.68 -26.42
CA SER A 393 10.85 5.21 -27.29
C SER A 393 11.83 6.14 -26.54
N ASN A 394 12.22 5.73 -25.33
CA ASN A 394 13.09 6.44 -24.38
C ASN A 394 12.50 7.70 -23.72
N ASN A 395 11.21 8.02 -23.89
CA ASN A 395 10.56 9.12 -23.17
C ASN A 395 10.15 8.72 -21.74
N ILE A 396 11.16 8.50 -20.91
CA ILE A 396 11.02 8.11 -19.51
C ILE A 396 11.35 9.30 -18.59
N ASN A 397 10.55 9.50 -17.56
CA ASN A 397 10.73 10.57 -16.58
C ASN A 397 10.78 9.93 -15.19
N ARG A 398 11.72 10.35 -14.34
CA ARG A 398 11.90 9.78 -13.00
C ARG A 398 11.97 10.89 -11.97
N THR A 399 11.23 10.75 -10.88
CA THR A 399 11.17 11.81 -9.86
C THR A 399 12.52 12.09 -9.22
N ASP A 400 13.34 11.06 -8.96
CA ASP A 400 14.71 11.22 -8.46
C ASP A 400 15.67 12.04 -9.36
N LYS A 401 15.31 12.25 -10.62
CA LYS A 401 16.09 13.05 -11.59
C LYS A 401 15.44 14.37 -11.93
N ASN A 402 14.11 14.41 -11.88
CA ASN A 402 13.32 15.50 -12.45
C ASN A 402 12.56 16.30 -11.38
N GLY A 403 12.57 15.86 -10.11
CA GLY A 403 11.63 16.31 -9.11
C GLY A 403 10.20 15.90 -9.49
N ASP A 404 9.22 16.71 -9.12
CA ASP A 404 7.84 16.53 -9.57
C ASP A 404 7.75 16.49 -11.10
N VAL A 405 7.09 15.47 -11.63
CA VAL A 405 6.88 15.32 -13.08
C VAL A 405 5.43 15.66 -13.42
N VAL A 406 5.22 16.70 -14.23
CA VAL A 406 3.90 17.13 -14.69
C VAL A 406 3.73 16.84 -16.19
N LYS A 407 2.61 16.21 -16.57
CA LYS A 407 2.29 15.84 -17.96
C LYS A 407 0.84 16.21 -18.30
N SER A 408 0.62 16.81 -19.45
CA SER A 408 -0.73 17.02 -19.99
C SER A 408 -1.36 15.70 -20.46
N ILE A 409 -2.63 15.51 -20.11
CA ILE A 409 -3.47 14.37 -20.53
C ILE A 409 -4.50 14.88 -21.53
#